data_AF-A0A6B3M7W0-F1
#
_entry.id   AF-A0A6B3M7W0-F1
#
_cell.length_a   1.000
_cell.length_b   1.000
_cell.length_c   1.000
_cell.angle_alpha   90.00
_cell.angle_beta   90.00
_cell.angle_gamma   90.00
#
_symmetry.space_group_name_H-M   'P 1'
#
loop_
_entity.id
_entity.type
_entity.pdbx_description
1 polymer ?
#
loop_
_entity_poly.entity_id
_entity_poly.type
_entity_poly.pdbx_seq_one_letter_code
_entity_poly.pdbx_strand_id
1 'polypeptide(L)'
;MALHKETSRKPTILEWQRCAVDAGNRVITSALGDNTISEMPSVHLDLNPNDDPPKNPIDSAVIHYYSSNPDLKDQRWVTGQLAVEMGGYPTYQGEKADLSLKLCLAGLKLPEGYRQCQIKKLTVCTPNQLATEKIVRMKDALRGVHSFERNELALTVNIYEVECQPETLGAWRYANNNGLY
;
A
#
# COMPACT_ATOMS: atom_id res chain seq x y z
N MET A 1 4.59 8.99 49.21
CA MET A 1 3.80 8.10 48.33
C MET A 1 3.96 8.57 46.90
N ALA A 2 4.80 7.90 46.11
CA ALA A 2 4.98 8.22 44.70
C ALA A 2 3.89 7.49 43.90
N LEU A 3 3.02 8.24 43.22
CA LEU A 3 2.07 7.67 42.26
C LEU A 3 2.87 7.02 41.13
N HIS A 4 2.76 5.70 41.01
CA HIS A 4 3.07 4.99 39.78
C HIS A 4 2.20 5.57 38.67
N LYS A 5 2.81 6.32 37.74
CA LYS A 5 2.21 6.58 36.44
C LYS A 5 2.08 5.23 35.76
N GLU A 6 0.86 4.77 35.55
CA GLU A 6 0.57 3.70 34.60
C GLU A 6 1.11 4.15 33.23
N THR A 7 2.27 3.62 32.85
CA THR A 7 2.72 3.64 31.47
C THR A 7 1.79 2.72 30.70
N SER A 8 0.67 3.26 30.20
CA SER A 8 -0.13 2.63 29.17
C SER A 8 0.81 2.25 28.04
N ARG A 9 1.19 0.97 27.98
CA ARG A 9 1.97 0.43 26.86
C ARG A 9 1.08 0.56 25.65
N LYS A 10 1.41 1.52 24.76
CA LYS A 10 0.73 1.63 23.47
C LYS A 10 0.69 0.24 22.84
N PRO A 11 -0.46 -0.21 22.31
CA PRO A 11 -0.55 -1.50 21.66
C PRO A 11 0.53 -1.58 20.58
N THR A 12 1.35 -2.64 20.64
CA THR A 12 2.46 -2.88 19.71
C THR A 12 1.97 -3.10 18.27
N ILE A 13 0.69 -3.44 18.13
CA ILE A 13 0.02 -3.76 16.87
C ILE A 13 -1.06 -2.72 16.63
N LEU A 14 -0.98 -2.06 15.48
CA LEU A 14 -2.00 -1.14 15.01
C LEU A 14 -3.17 -1.92 14.41
N GLU A 15 -4.40 -1.57 14.75
CA GLU A 15 -5.59 -2.19 14.15
C GLU A 15 -6.35 -1.17 13.30
N TRP A 16 -6.49 -1.47 12.02
CA TRP A 16 -7.29 -0.68 11.09
C TRP A 16 -8.51 -1.47 10.64
N GLN A 17 -9.69 -0.90 10.87
CA GLN A 17 -10.94 -1.49 10.39
C GLN A 17 -11.01 -1.47 8.86
N ARG A 18 -10.55 -0.36 8.25
CA ARG A 18 -10.54 -0.18 6.80
C ARG A 18 -9.33 0.64 6.40
N CYS A 19 -8.83 0.38 5.20
CA CYS A 19 -7.96 1.27 4.46
C CYS A 19 -8.29 1.11 2.97
N ALA A 20 -7.93 2.11 2.17
CA ALA A 20 -8.10 2.07 0.74
C ALA A 20 -6.81 2.49 0.03
N VAL A 21 -6.47 1.79 -1.05
CA VAL A 21 -5.40 2.19 -1.96
C VAL A 21 -5.97 2.21 -3.37
N ASP A 22 -5.95 3.39 -3.98
CA ASP A 22 -6.22 3.58 -5.38
C ASP A 22 -4.89 3.70 -6.14
N ALA A 23 -4.48 2.60 -6.79
CA ALA A 23 -3.30 2.56 -7.65
C ALA A 23 -3.65 3.06 -9.06
N GLY A 24 -3.96 4.36 -9.17
CA GLY A 24 -4.25 5.04 -10.43
C GLY A 24 -3.06 5.01 -11.39
N ASN A 25 -3.30 5.34 -12.66
CA ASN A 25 -2.24 5.29 -13.70
C ASN A 25 -1.11 6.30 -13.47
N ARG A 26 -1.42 7.44 -12.85
CA ARG A 26 -0.44 8.53 -12.63
C ARG A 26 -0.04 8.68 -11.18
N VAL A 27 -0.98 8.43 -10.27
CA VAL A 27 -0.83 8.64 -8.83
C VAL A 27 -1.38 7.42 -8.12
N ILE A 28 -0.70 7.02 -7.05
CA ILE A 28 -1.21 6.09 -6.05
C ILE A 28 -1.73 6.95 -4.90
N THR A 29 -3.02 6.87 -4.62
CA THR A 29 -3.66 7.57 -3.51
C THR A 29 -4.05 6.55 -2.44
N SER A 30 -3.65 6.79 -1.19
CA SER A 30 -3.95 5.90 -0.07
C SER A 30 -4.71 6.65 1.01
N ALA A 31 -5.82 6.07 1.46
CA ALA A 31 -6.58 6.50 2.63
C ALA A 31 -6.43 5.45 3.72
N LEU A 32 -5.68 5.80 4.76
CA LEU A 32 -5.29 4.89 5.83
C LEU A 32 -6.34 4.82 6.95
N GLY A 33 -6.21 3.86 7.86
CA GLY A 33 -7.22 3.63 8.91
C GLY A 33 -7.29 4.71 9.99
N ASP A 34 -6.38 5.67 9.99
CA ASP A 34 -6.41 6.90 10.80
C ASP A 34 -6.94 8.12 10.02
N ASN A 35 -7.50 7.89 8.83
CA ASN A 35 -7.93 8.91 7.85
C ASN A 35 -6.81 9.76 7.26
N THR A 36 -5.55 9.39 7.46
CA THR A 36 -4.45 10.02 6.72
C THR A 36 -4.59 9.70 5.23
N ILE A 37 -4.55 10.74 4.42
CA ILE A 37 -4.49 10.63 2.97
C ILE A 37 -3.05 10.91 2.52
N SER A 38 -2.53 10.06 1.64
CA SER A 38 -1.21 10.26 1.04
C SER A 38 -1.25 9.93 -0.44
N GLU A 39 -0.37 10.59 -1.18
CA GLU A 39 -0.25 10.44 -2.63
C GLU A 39 1.21 10.25 -3.00
N MET A 40 1.46 9.46 -4.04
CA MET A 40 2.78 9.36 -4.67
C MET A 40 2.64 9.03 -6.16
N PRO A 41 3.64 9.36 -6.99
CA PRO A 41 3.64 8.96 -8.39
C PRO A 41 3.46 7.44 -8.57
N SER A 42 2.65 7.05 -9.55
CA SER A 42 2.42 5.65 -9.92
C SER A 42 3.46 5.19 -10.94
N VAL A 43 4.71 5.17 -10.50
CA VAL A 43 5.89 4.76 -11.26
C VAL A 43 6.66 3.79 -10.39
N HIS A 44 7.14 2.69 -10.97
CA HIS A 44 7.90 1.67 -10.26
C HIS A 44 9.19 1.33 -11.00
N LEU A 45 10.19 0.88 -10.24
CA LEU A 45 11.45 0.37 -10.77
C LEU A 45 11.92 -0.75 -9.84
N ASP A 46 12.24 -1.90 -10.42
CA ASP A 46 12.88 -2.99 -9.69
C ASP A 46 14.36 -2.66 -9.48
N LEU A 47 14.83 -2.84 -8.25
CA LEU A 47 16.17 -2.47 -7.84
C LEU A 47 17.11 -3.68 -7.89
N ASN A 48 18.31 -3.45 -8.41
CA ASN A 48 19.39 -4.42 -8.35
C ASN A 48 19.96 -4.49 -6.92
N PRO A 49 20.62 -5.60 -6.56
CA PRO A 49 21.29 -5.73 -5.25
C PRO A 49 22.30 -4.61 -4.95
N ASN A 50 22.92 -4.05 -6.00
CA ASN A 50 23.92 -2.99 -5.89
C ASN A 50 23.33 -1.58 -5.85
N ASP A 51 22.02 -1.42 -6.07
CA ASP A 51 21.37 -0.12 -5.99
C ASP A 51 21.21 0.28 -4.51
N ASP A 52 21.67 1.50 -4.19
CA ASP A 52 21.66 2.09 -2.84
C ASP A 52 20.80 3.37 -2.82
N PRO A 53 19.45 3.23 -2.82
CA PRO A 53 18.56 4.37 -2.80
C PRO A 53 18.64 5.12 -1.45
N PRO A 54 18.35 6.43 -1.43
CA PRO A 54 18.32 7.20 -0.19
C PRO A 54 17.32 6.61 0.82
N LYS A 55 17.65 6.73 2.11
CA LYS A 55 16.89 6.15 3.22
C LYS A 55 15.47 6.73 3.39
N ASN A 56 15.33 8.04 3.15
CA ASN A 56 14.08 8.78 3.33
C ASN A 56 13.70 9.52 2.05
N PRO A 57 13.32 8.80 0.99
CA PRO A 57 12.94 9.43 -0.26
C PRO A 57 11.59 10.14 -0.10
N ILE A 58 11.49 11.34 -0.68
CA ILE A 58 10.25 12.14 -0.69
C ILE A 58 9.25 11.46 -1.63
N ASP A 59 7.98 11.40 -1.23
CA ASP A 59 6.86 10.86 -2.02
C ASP A 59 7.18 9.53 -2.71
N SER A 60 7.88 8.66 -1.98
CA SER A 60 8.35 7.38 -2.48
C SER A 60 8.35 6.30 -1.40
N ALA A 61 8.38 5.06 -1.87
CA ALA A 61 8.56 3.87 -1.06
C ALA A 61 9.63 2.99 -1.71
N VAL A 62 10.74 2.78 -1.01
CA VAL A 62 11.69 1.70 -1.30
C VAL A 62 11.25 0.50 -0.48
N ILE A 63 10.93 -0.60 -1.15
CA ILE A 63 10.46 -1.82 -0.52
C ILE A 63 11.48 -2.94 -0.70
N HIS A 64 11.73 -3.70 0.36
CA HIS A 64 12.40 -5.00 0.31
C HIS A 64 11.45 -6.04 0.90
N TYR A 65 11.04 -7.03 0.11
CA TYR A 65 9.95 -7.93 0.50
C TYR A 65 10.45 -9.30 0.94
N TYR A 66 9.98 -9.78 2.10
CA TYR A 66 10.55 -10.98 2.74
C TYR A 66 9.65 -12.22 2.70
N SER A 67 8.31 -12.08 2.61
CA SER A 67 7.44 -13.25 2.86
C SER A 67 6.13 -13.27 2.09
N SER A 68 5.56 -14.47 1.91
CA SER A 68 4.16 -14.77 1.54
C SER A 68 3.78 -14.72 0.07
N ASN A 69 4.45 -13.91 -0.75
CA ASN A 69 4.34 -14.02 -2.20
C ASN A 69 5.67 -14.61 -2.72
N PRO A 70 5.69 -15.86 -3.21
CA PRO A 70 6.90 -16.51 -3.71
C PRO A 70 7.58 -15.74 -4.85
N ASP A 71 6.79 -15.11 -5.72
CA ASP A 71 7.31 -14.44 -6.91
C ASP A 71 8.05 -13.14 -6.55
N LEU A 72 7.66 -12.50 -5.44
CA LEU A 72 8.26 -11.25 -4.96
C LEU A 72 9.26 -11.45 -3.83
N LYS A 73 9.46 -12.68 -3.36
CA LYS A 73 10.33 -12.95 -2.22
C LYS A 73 11.76 -12.49 -2.51
N ASP A 74 12.34 -11.76 -1.57
CA ASP A 74 13.69 -11.18 -1.61
C ASP A 74 13.88 -10.15 -2.75
N GLN A 75 12.80 -9.69 -3.39
CA GLN A 75 12.85 -8.60 -4.36
C GLN A 75 12.91 -7.24 -3.67
N ARG A 76 13.61 -6.32 -4.31
CA ARG A 76 13.65 -4.89 -3.96
C ARG A 76 13.08 -4.07 -5.10
N TRP A 77 12.26 -3.09 -4.77
CA TRP A 77 11.75 -2.13 -5.75
C TRP A 77 11.56 -0.77 -5.13
N VAL A 78 11.49 0.26 -5.96
CA VAL A 78 11.10 1.61 -5.59
C VAL A 78 9.83 1.99 -6.33
N THR A 79 8.92 2.66 -5.63
CA THR A 79 7.70 3.27 -6.18
C THR A 79 7.67 4.74 -5.80
N GLY A 80 7.20 5.62 -6.69
CA GLY A 80 7.03 7.05 -6.41
C GLY A 80 8.04 7.95 -7.12
N GLN A 81 8.31 9.12 -6.55
CA GLN A 81 9.14 10.16 -7.15
C GLN A 81 10.58 9.70 -7.43
N LEU A 82 11.18 8.95 -6.52
CA LEU A 82 12.52 8.39 -6.72
C LEU A 82 12.55 7.40 -7.90
N ALA A 83 11.48 6.62 -8.11
CA ALA A 83 11.39 5.75 -9.28
C ALA A 83 11.36 6.58 -10.59
N VAL A 84 10.72 7.75 -10.59
CA VAL A 84 10.73 8.67 -11.74
C VAL A 84 12.15 9.15 -12.03
N GLU A 85 12.86 9.61 -10.99
CA GLU A 85 14.23 10.13 -11.10
C GLU A 85 15.23 9.08 -11.59
N MET A 86 14.99 7.82 -11.22
CA MET A 86 15.80 6.67 -11.65
C MET A 86 15.40 6.11 -13.03
N GLY A 87 14.45 6.74 -13.74
CA GLY A 87 14.03 6.29 -15.08
C GLY A 87 13.12 5.06 -15.06
N GLY A 88 12.33 4.90 -14.01
CA GLY A 88 11.37 3.81 -13.84
C GLY A 88 10.18 3.84 -14.81
N TYR A 89 9.33 2.83 -14.69
CA TYR A 89 8.23 2.57 -15.60
C TYR A 89 6.89 3.01 -15.00
N PRO A 90 6.12 3.86 -15.71
CA PRO A 90 4.76 4.15 -15.34
C PRO A 90 3.91 2.88 -15.27
N THR A 91 3.12 2.73 -14.22
CA THR A 91 2.39 1.46 -13.95
C THR A 91 1.34 1.11 -15.00
N TYR A 92 0.87 2.09 -15.77
CA TYR A 92 -0.06 1.87 -16.88
C TYR A 92 0.57 1.16 -18.09
N GLN A 93 1.90 1.03 -18.13
CA GLN A 93 2.61 0.29 -19.18
C GLN A 93 2.66 -1.22 -18.91
N GLY A 94 2.32 -1.66 -17.69
CA GLY A 94 2.26 -3.06 -17.29
C GLY A 94 0.85 -3.54 -16.94
N GLU A 95 0.72 -4.81 -16.59
CA GLU A 95 -0.54 -5.36 -16.07
C GLU A 95 -0.68 -5.01 -14.58
N LYS A 96 -1.63 -4.15 -14.25
CA LYS A 96 -1.85 -3.68 -12.87
C LYS A 96 -2.13 -4.80 -11.87
N ALA A 97 -2.76 -5.88 -12.33
CA ALA A 97 -3.03 -7.02 -11.45
C ALA A 97 -1.73 -7.59 -10.88
N ASP A 98 -0.67 -7.65 -11.69
CA ASP A 98 0.64 -8.20 -11.31
C ASP A 98 1.43 -7.21 -10.44
N LEU A 99 1.21 -5.91 -10.61
CA LEU A 99 1.81 -4.85 -9.80
C LEU A 99 1.06 -4.57 -8.50
N SER A 100 -0.17 -5.09 -8.33
CA SER A 100 -1.10 -4.70 -7.26
C SER A 100 -0.48 -4.75 -5.86
N LEU A 101 0.25 -5.83 -5.53
CA LEU A 101 0.94 -5.95 -4.25
C LEU A 101 2.04 -4.90 -4.09
N LYS A 102 2.90 -4.71 -5.11
CA LYS A 102 3.97 -3.70 -5.08
C LYS A 102 3.41 -2.30 -4.82
N LEU A 103 2.32 -1.94 -5.49
CA LEU A 103 1.70 -0.61 -5.41
C LEU A 103 0.93 -0.41 -4.09
N CYS A 104 0.22 -1.43 -3.61
CA CYS A 104 -0.48 -1.32 -2.32
C CYS A 104 0.48 -1.23 -1.15
N LEU A 105 1.53 -2.05 -1.09
CA LEU A 105 2.52 -1.97 -0.01
C LEU A 105 3.25 -0.62 0.00
N ALA A 106 3.51 -0.03 -1.17
CA ALA A 106 4.10 1.31 -1.27
C ALA A 106 3.22 2.37 -0.60
N GLY A 107 1.90 2.30 -0.81
CA GLY A 107 0.89 3.19 -0.24
C GLY A 107 0.61 2.98 1.27
N LEU A 108 0.92 1.80 1.80
CA LEU A 108 0.73 1.50 3.23
C LEU A 108 1.87 2.09 4.09
N LYS A 109 1.68 3.34 4.53
CA LYS A 109 2.57 4.02 5.47
C LYS A 109 2.01 3.94 6.89
N LEU A 110 2.74 3.29 7.80
CA LEU A 110 2.33 3.22 9.20
C LEU A 110 2.68 4.52 9.94
N PRO A 111 1.87 4.94 10.93
CA PRO A 111 2.23 6.04 11.82
C PRO A 111 3.53 5.76 12.57
N GLU A 112 4.21 6.82 12.98
CA GLU A 112 5.49 6.70 13.67
C GLU A 112 5.39 5.84 14.94
N GLY A 113 6.40 5.02 15.18
CA GLY A 113 6.47 4.09 16.30
C GLY A 113 5.75 2.75 16.09
N TYR A 114 4.92 2.61 15.04
CA TYR A 114 4.31 1.33 14.70
C TYR A 114 5.18 0.54 13.71
N ARG A 115 5.15 -0.79 13.87
CA ARG A 115 5.84 -1.75 13.00
C ARG A 115 4.92 -2.87 12.52
N GLN A 116 3.82 -3.07 13.22
CA GLN A 116 2.86 -4.13 12.93
C GLN A 116 1.47 -3.55 12.76
N CYS A 117 0.74 -4.02 11.75
CA CYS A 117 -0.63 -3.61 11.51
C CYS A 117 -1.52 -4.77 11.08
N GLN A 118 -2.74 -4.77 11.59
CA GLN A 118 -3.82 -5.63 11.19
C GLN A 118 -4.88 -4.81 10.48
N ILE A 119 -5.14 -5.15 9.22
CA ILE A 119 -6.09 -4.47 8.35
C ILE A 119 -7.25 -5.43 8.11
N LYS A 120 -8.41 -5.15 8.73
CA LYS A 120 -9.60 -6.00 8.57
C LYS A 120 -10.08 -6.01 7.12
N LYS A 121 -10.06 -4.85 6.46
CA LYS A 121 -10.46 -4.71 5.05
C LYS A 121 -9.57 -3.70 4.32
N LEU A 122 -8.95 -4.16 3.24
CA LEU A 122 -8.26 -3.31 2.26
C LEU A 122 -9.17 -3.17 1.03
N THR A 123 -9.56 -1.94 0.70
CA THR A 123 -10.29 -1.65 -0.52
C THR A 123 -9.32 -1.20 -1.62
N VAL A 124 -9.42 -1.80 -2.80
CA VAL A 124 -8.66 -1.40 -4.00
C VAL A 124 -9.60 -1.10 -5.15
N CYS A 125 -9.21 -0.15 -6.00
CA CYS A 125 -10.00 0.24 -7.18
C CYS A 125 -9.58 -0.56 -8.42
N THR A 126 -10.54 -0.90 -9.26
CA THR A 126 -10.31 -1.60 -10.54
C THR A 126 -11.11 -0.95 -11.66
N PRO A 127 -10.53 -0.78 -12.86
CA PRO A 127 -11.22 -0.12 -13.97
C PRO A 127 -12.37 -0.98 -14.54
N ASN A 128 -12.30 -2.30 -14.41
CA ASN A 128 -13.30 -3.21 -14.97
C ASN A 128 -13.64 -4.36 -14.01
N GLN A 129 -14.87 -4.37 -13.49
CA GLN A 129 -15.36 -5.43 -12.60
C GLN A 129 -15.58 -6.79 -13.30
N LEU A 130 -15.68 -6.80 -14.62
CA LEU A 130 -15.86 -8.03 -15.40
C LEU A 130 -14.52 -8.78 -15.61
N ALA A 131 -13.40 -8.17 -15.22
CA ALA A 131 -12.08 -8.81 -15.26
C ALA A 131 -11.88 -9.75 -14.06
N THR A 132 -12.76 -10.75 -13.92
CA THR A 132 -12.86 -11.62 -12.73
C THR A 132 -11.54 -12.28 -12.37
N GLU A 133 -10.78 -12.77 -13.36
CA GLU A 133 -9.47 -13.40 -13.11
C GLU A 133 -8.45 -12.42 -12.53
N LYS A 134 -8.39 -11.18 -13.04
CA LYS A 134 -7.49 -10.15 -12.55
C LYS A 134 -7.84 -9.77 -11.12
N ILE A 135 -9.13 -9.63 -10.83
CA ILE A 135 -9.63 -9.35 -9.48
C ILE A 135 -9.24 -10.45 -8.50
N VAL A 136 -9.41 -11.71 -8.90
CA VAL A 136 -9.01 -12.86 -8.08
C VAL A 136 -7.50 -12.84 -7.81
N ARG A 137 -6.67 -12.68 -8.84
CA ARG A 137 -5.20 -12.61 -8.68
C ARG A 137 -4.76 -11.51 -7.73
N MET A 138 -5.33 -10.30 -7.84
CA MET A 138 -4.99 -9.22 -6.91
C MET A 138 -5.42 -9.53 -5.47
N LYS A 139 -6.64 -10.07 -5.28
CA LYS A 139 -7.11 -10.45 -3.94
C LYS A 139 -6.22 -11.50 -3.32
N ASP A 140 -5.82 -12.50 -4.10
CA ASP A 140 -4.92 -13.57 -3.64
C ASP A 140 -3.52 -13.05 -3.33
N ALA A 141 -2.99 -12.11 -4.14
CA ALA A 141 -1.68 -11.50 -3.90
C ALA A 141 -1.66 -10.57 -2.67
N LEU A 142 -2.76 -9.87 -2.39
CA LEU A 142 -2.86 -8.87 -1.32
C LEU A 142 -3.34 -9.42 0.02
N ARG A 143 -4.04 -10.56 0.04
CA ARG A 143 -4.57 -11.12 1.28
C ARG A 143 -3.49 -11.94 2.00
N GLY A 144 -3.34 -11.70 3.29
CA GLY A 144 -2.44 -12.47 4.16
C GLY A 144 -1.47 -11.60 4.93
N VAL A 145 -0.42 -12.23 5.44
CA VAL A 145 0.61 -11.57 6.25
C VAL A 145 1.80 -11.20 5.37
N HIS A 146 2.15 -9.94 5.29
CA HIS A 146 3.27 -9.43 4.49
C HIS A 146 4.34 -8.89 5.41
N SER A 147 5.53 -9.47 5.37
CA SER A 147 6.73 -8.93 6.02
C SER A 147 7.62 -8.30 4.98
N PHE A 148 7.98 -7.04 5.19
CA PHE A 148 8.77 -6.26 4.25
C PHE A 148 9.45 -5.09 4.98
N GLU A 149 10.49 -4.56 4.38
CA GLU A 149 11.06 -3.28 4.76
C GLU A 149 10.51 -2.19 3.86
N ARG A 150 10.17 -1.04 4.44
CA ARG A 150 9.80 0.17 3.70
C ARG A 150 10.67 1.33 4.16
N ASN A 151 11.51 1.87 3.29
CA ASN A 151 12.44 2.96 3.63
C ASN A 151 13.26 2.62 4.89
N GLU A 152 13.94 1.47 4.90
CA GLU A 152 14.69 0.91 6.04
C GLU A 152 13.87 0.54 7.30
N LEU A 153 12.55 0.68 7.24
CA LEU A 153 11.66 0.33 8.33
C LEU A 153 11.09 -1.07 8.13
N ALA A 154 11.47 -2.03 8.97
CA ALA A 154 10.86 -3.36 8.96
C ALA A 154 9.39 -3.29 9.42
N LEU A 155 8.48 -3.77 8.58
CA LEU A 155 7.05 -3.77 8.79
C LEU A 155 6.46 -5.17 8.64
N THR A 156 5.39 -5.43 9.38
CA THR A 156 4.52 -6.60 9.20
C THR A 156 3.08 -6.14 9.09
N VAL A 157 2.44 -6.41 7.96
CA VAL A 157 1.03 -6.05 7.72
C VAL A 157 0.23 -7.31 7.46
N ASN A 158 -0.84 -7.52 8.21
CA ASN A 158 -1.80 -8.60 7.98
C ASN A 158 -3.09 -8.03 7.39
N ILE A 159 -3.44 -8.46 6.17
CA ILE A 159 -4.65 -8.06 5.46
C ILE A 159 -5.63 -9.24 5.45
N TYR A 160 -6.76 -9.09 6.15
CA TYR A 160 -7.74 -10.16 6.31
C TYR A 160 -8.67 -10.30 5.10
N GLU A 161 -9.18 -9.19 4.59
CA GLU A 161 -10.11 -9.13 3.46
C GLU A 161 -9.63 -8.09 2.45
N VAL A 162 -9.73 -8.42 1.16
CA VAL A 162 -9.48 -7.50 0.05
C VAL A 162 -10.78 -7.32 -0.74
N GLU A 163 -11.24 -6.09 -0.80
CA GLU A 163 -12.42 -5.68 -1.56
C GLU A 163 -11.98 -4.93 -2.82
N CYS A 164 -12.38 -5.40 -4.00
CA CYS A 164 -12.15 -4.68 -5.24
C CYS A 164 -13.43 -3.94 -5.63
N GLN A 165 -13.37 -2.62 -5.73
CA GLN A 165 -14.48 -1.78 -6.17
C GLN A 165 -14.23 -1.26 -7.59
N PRO A 166 -15.29 -0.93 -8.36
CA PRO A 166 -15.11 -0.24 -9.62
C PRO A 166 -14.53 1.15 -9.35
N GLU A 167 -13.57 1.52 -10.18
CA GLU A 167 -13.10 2.89 -10.28
C GLU A 167 -14.32 3.82 -10.50
N THR A 168 -14.30 5.01 -9.92
CA THR A 168 -15.38 6.02 -9.95
C THR A 168 -16.63 5.76 -9.11
N LEU A 169 -16.96 4.53 -8.70
CA LEU A 169 -18.18 4.25 -7.93
C LEU A 169 -18.20 4.98 -6.58
N GLY A 170 -17.05 5.03 -5.89
CA GLY A 170 -16.91 5.76 -4.64
C GLY A 170 -17.14 7.26 -4.82
N ALA A 171 -16.55 7.85 -5.86
CA ALA A 171 -16.71 9.25 -6.20
C ALA A 171 -18.17 9.60 -6.55
N TRP A 172 -18.85 8.74 -7.31
CA TRP A 172 -20.27 8.91 -7.63
C TRP A 172 -21.15 8.84 -6.36
N ARG A 173 -20.93 7.84 -5.49
CA ARG A 173 -21.66 7.72 -4.21
C ARG A 173 -21.46 8.95 -3.34
N TYR A 174 -20.24 9.48 -3.28
CA TYR A 174 -19.95 10.71 -2.57
C TYR A 174 -20.68 11.91 -3.18
N ALA A 175 -20.60 12.10 -4.49
CA ALA A 175 -21.26 13.20 -5.19
C ALA A 175 -22.78 13.18 -4.97
N ASN A 176 -23.41 12.02 -5.18
CA ASN A 176 -24.84 11.81 -4.98
C ASN A 176 -25.27 12.08 -3.52
N ASN A 177 -24.51 11.59 -2.54
CA ASN A 177 -24.83 11.80 -1.11
C ASN A 177 -24.64 13.24 -0.64
N ASN A 178 -23.87 14.05 -1.37
CA ASN A 178 -23.63 15.46 -1.06
C ASN A 178 -24.40 16.42 -2.00
N GLY A 179 -25.32 15.91 -2.83
CA GLY A 179 -26.12 16.72 -3.75
C GLY A 179 -25.29 17.45 -4.82
N LEU A 180 -24.13 16.92 -5.19
CA LEU A 180 -23.29 17.45 -6.28
C LEU A 180 -23.77 16.99 -7.66
N TYR A 181 -24.69 16.02 -7.70
CA TYR A 181 -25.40 15.50 -8.87
C TYR A 181 -26.81 15.05 -8.45
#